data_AF-A0A2N5ACC5-F1
#
_entry.id   AF-A0A2N5ACC5-F1
#
_cell.length_a   1.000
_cell.length_b   1.000
_cell.length_c   1.000
_cell.angle_alpha   90.00
_cell.angle_beta   90.00
_cell.angle_gamma   90.00
#
_symmetry.space_group_name_H-M   'P 1'
#
loop_
_entity.id
_entity.type
_entity.pdbx_description
1 polymer ?
#
loop_
_entity_poly.entity_id
_entity_poly.type
_entity_poly.pdbx_seq_one_letter_code
_entity_poly.pdbx_strand_id
1 'polypeptide(L)' 'SKACGKPINYHFAPRRDGDLPAYWADAAKADRELNWRVTRNLDEMAQDTWHWQSRHPQGYPD' A
#
# COMPACT_ATOMS: atom_id res chain seq x y z
N SER A 1 6.75 -0.91 10.12
CA SER A 1 5.42 -1.46 9.80
C SER A 1 5.24 -2.68 10.69
N LYS A 2 4.00 -3.01 11.09
CA LYS A 2 3.75 -4.27 11.83
C LYS A 2 4.31 -5.47 11.05
N ALA A 3 4.17 -5.45 9.72
CA ALA A 3 4.61 -6.49 8.80
C ALA A 3 6.12 -6.81 8.87
N CYS A 4 7.00 -5.81 8.98
CA CYS A 4 8.46 -6.04 8.98
C CYS A 4 9.05 -6.30 10.38
N GLY A 5 8.21 -6.38 11.41
CA GLY A 5 8.61 -6.64 12.80
C GLY A 5 9.50 -5.56 13.43
N LYS A 6 9.72 -4.43 12.74
CA LYS A 6 10.59 -3.33 13.18
C LYS A 6 9.91 -1.97 12.93
N PRO A 7 10.17 -0.95 13.76
CA PRO A 7 9.83 0.43 13.44
C PRO A 7 10.50 0.83 12.11
N ILE A 8 9.75 1.46 11.22
CA ILE A 8 10.32 2.03 9.99
C ILE A 8 10.77 3.44 10.34
N ASN A 9 12.06 3.73 10.08
CA ASN A 9 12.61 5.05 10.30
C ASN A 9 12.05 6.04 9.27
N TYR A 10 11.54 7.19 9.72
CA TYR A 10 11.01 8.26 8.87
C TYR A 10 11.27 9.63 9.50
N HIS A 11 11.18 10.68 8.71
CA HIS A 11 11.23 12.08 9.15
C HIS A 11 10.20 12.90 8.37
N PHE A 12 9.82 14.06 8.92
CA PHE A 12 8.95 14.99 8.21
C PHE A 12 9.77 15.76 7.17
N ALA A 13 9.15 15.97 6.01
CA ALA A 13 9.71 16.74 4.91
C ALA A 13 8.67 17.78 4.43
N PRO A 14 9.08 18.79 3.63
CA PRO A 14 8.14 19.69 2.97
C PRO A 14 7.09 18.93 2.15
N ARG A 15 5.95 19.57 1.90
CA ARG A 15 4.96 19.01 0.96
C ARG A 15 5.59 18.86 -0.41
N ARG A 16 5.27 17.74 -1.07
CA ARG A 16 5.67 17.51 -2.46
C ARG A 16 4.65 18.20 -3.38
N ASP A 17 5.15 18.94 -4.37
CA ASP A 17 4.31 19.70 -5.28
C ASP A 17 3.28 18.80 -5.98
N GLY A 18 2.03 19.24 -6.00
CA GLY A 18 0.89 18.51 -6.58
C GLY A 18 0.16 17.55 -5.62
N ASP A 19 0.71 17.23 -4.45
CA ASP A 19 0.01 16.36 -3.49
C ASP A 19 -1.19 17.10 -2.84
N LEU A 20 -2.38 16.50 -2.98
CA LEU A 20 -3.59 16.92 -2.26
C LEU A 20 -3.57 16.40 -0.80
N PRO A 21 -4.28 17.04 0.14
CA PRO A 21 -4.27 16.61 1.54
C PRO A 21 -4.85 15.21 1.79
N ALA A 22 -5.97 14.86 1.15
CA ALA A 22 -6.60 13.55 1.26
C ALA A 22 -7.67 13.34 0.17
N TYR A 23 -7.81 12.10 -0.31
CA TYR A 23 -8.92 11.65 -1.16
C TYR A 23 -9.04 10.12 -1.09
N TRP A 24 -10.22 9.59 -1.39
CA TRP A 24 -10.49 8.14 -1.49
C TRP A 24 -11.70 7.89 -2.41
N ALA A 25 -11.88 6.65 -2.85
CA ALA A 25 -12.98 6.26 -3.73
C ALA A 25 -14.24 5.84 -2.97
N ASP A 26 -15.41 6.23 -3.48
CA ASP A 26 -16.65 5.47 -3.27
C ASP A 26 -16.73 4.39 -4.37
N ALA A 27 -16.51 3.13 -3.98
CA ALA A 27 -16.50 2.00 -4.88
C ALA A 27 -17.85 1.27 -4.99
N ALA A 28 -18.94 1.81 -4.42
CA ALA A 28 -20.23 1.14 -4.39
C ALA A 28 -20.82 0.88 -5.79
N LYS A 29 -20.46 1.71 -6.78
CA LYS A 29 -20.86 1.49 -8.17
C LYS A 29 -20.30 0.17 -8.73
N ALA A 30 -19.02 -0.11 -8.48
CA ALA A 30 -18.37 -1.33 -8.96
C ALA A 30 -18.95 -2.58 -8.29
N ASP A 31 -19.27 -2.51 -6.99
CA ASP A 31 -19.91 -3.62 -6.28
C ASP A 31 -21.31 -3.92 -6.86
N ARG A 32 -22.12 -2.88 -7.10
CA ARG A 32 -23.46 -3.05 -7.67
C ARG A 32 -23.47 -3.56 -9.11
N GLU A 33 -22.63 -3.00 -9.96
CA GLU A 33 -22.69 -3.25 -11.41
C GLU A 33 -21.84 -4.46 -11.83
N LEU A 34 -20.76 -4.73 -11.11
CA LEU A 34 -19.78 -5.77 -11.48
C LEU A 34 -19.71 -6.91 -10.45
N ASN A 35 -20.44 -6.81 -9.33
CA ASN A 35 -20.31 -7.72 -8.19
C ASN A 35 -18.84 -7.86 -7.73
N TRP A 36 -18.09 -6.75 -7.82
CA TRP A 36 -16.67 -6.70 -7.52
C TRP A 36 -16.40 -5.79 -6.33
N ARG A 37 -15.58 -6.27 -5.40
CA ARG A 37 -15.08 -5.49 -4.25
C ARG A 37 -13.67 -5.93 -3.86
N VAL A 38 -12.93 -5.05 -3.19
CA VAL A 38 -11.65 -5.42 -2.58
C VAL A 38 -11.86 -6.44 -1.46
N THR A 39 -10.94 -7.38 -1.35
CA THR A 39 -10.99 -8.42 -0.30
C THR A 39 -9.77 -8.42 0.60
N ARG A 40 -8.75 -7.61 0.29
CA ARG A 40 -7.50 -7.52 1.05
C ARG A 40 -7.53 -6.25 1.90
N ASN A 41 -7.05 -6.35 3.13
CA ASN A 41 -6.89 -5.23 4.05
C ASN A 41 -5.48 -4.62 3.95
N LEU A 42 -5.24 -3.53 4.68
CA LEU A 42 -3.97 -2.80 4.65
C LEU A 42 -2.81 -3.60 5.24
N ASP A 43 -3.05 -4.44 6.26
CA ASP A 43 -2.01 -5.28 6.87
C ASP A 43 -1.55 -6.37 5.87
N GLU A 44 -2.48 -6.97 5.13
CA GLU A 44 -2.18 -7.93 4.04
C GLU A 44 -1.36 -7.27 2.94
N MET A 45 -1.74 -6.07 2.50
CA MET A 45 -0.97 -5.31 1.49
C MET A 45 0.48 -5.06 1.97
N ALA A 46 0.66 -4.65 3.23
CA ALA A 46 1.97 -4.41 3.80
C ALA A 46 2.78 -5.71 3.97
N GLN A 47 2.13 -6.81 4.34
CA GLN A 47 2.73 -8.13 4.51
C GLN A 47 3.22 -8.70 3.18
N ASP A 48 2.39 -8.67 2.13
CA ASP A 48 2.75 -9.16 0.80
C ASP A 48 3.92 -8.36 0.22
N THR A 49 3.90 -7.04 0.39
CA THR A 49 5.00 -6.15 -0.03
C THR A 49 6.29 -6.49 0.71
N TRP A 50 6.23 -6.67 2.04
CA TRP A 50 7.40 -7.03 2.82
C TRP A 50 7.93 -8.41 2.46
N HIS A 51 7.05 -9.39 2.24
CA HIS A 51 7.41 -10.74 1.83
C HIS A 51 8.19 -10.71 0.52
N TRP A 52 7.68 -10.01 -0.51
CA TRP A 52 8.41 -9.81 -1.77
C TRP A 52 9.77 -9.15 -1.54
N GLN A 53 9.80 -7.97 -0.92
CA GLN A 53 11.02 -7.17 -0.77
C GLN A 53 12.09 -7.89 0.07
N SER A 54 11.68 -8.66 1.08
CA SER A 54 12.59 -9.46 1.93
C SER A 54 13.25 -10.62 1.18
N ARG A 55 12.57 -11.19 0.16
CA ARG A 55 13.07 -12.29 -0.68
C ARG A 55 13.82 -11.81 -1.91
N HIS A 56 13.46 -10.64 -2.41
CA HIS A 56 14.02 -10.02 -3.60
C HIS A 56 14.52 -8.62 -3.26
N PRO A 57 15.57 -8.49 -2.42
CA PRO A 57 16.03 -7.19 -1.94
C PRO A 57 16.52 -6.27 -3.05
N GLN A 58 16.94 -6.83 -4.20
CA GLN A 58 17.36 -6.10 -5.40
C GLN A 58 16.32 -6.14 -6.53
N GLY A 59 15.11 -6.65 -6.27
CA GLY A 59 14.08 -6.81 -7.29
C GLY A 59 14.34 -7.99 -8.23
N TYR A 60 13.91 -7.85 -9.48
CA TYR A 60 14.18 -8.82 -10.54
C TYR A 60 15.64 -8.75 -11.00
N PRO A 61 16.22 -9.85 -11.50
CA PRO A 61 17.53 -9.80 -12.16
C PRO A 61 17.50 -8.85 -13.37
N ASP A 62 18.65 -8.24 -13.67
CA ASP A 62 18.87 -7.45 -14.88
C ASP A 62 18.69 -8.28 -16.16
#